data_AF-A0A7H1N708-F1
#
_entry.id   AF-A0A7H1N708-F1
#
_cell.length_a   1.000
_cell.length_b   1.000
_cell.length_c   1.000
_cell.angle_alpha   90.00
_cell.angle_beta   90.00
_cell.angle_gamma   90.00
#
_symmetry.space_group_name_H-M   'P 1'
#
loop_
_entity.id
_entity.type
_entity.pdbx_description
1 polymer ?
#
loop_
_entity_poly.entity_id
_entity_poly.type
_entity_poly.pdbx_seq_one_letter_code
_entity_poly.pdbx_strand_id
1 'polypeptide(L)'
;MAVNKDHCVLLIDPVKEGEHSSTVKEIGCYATFAEAIAAGTDGAVILPESATPETITEADVAPAARRLIGIDYDGRSYTGATRSWFADDGCSDRRTFRANMPASFNNRLTSTRAFSGCRRNDSFSGFFQTGFVVRSFPNRAYIGDRLNNQTSSKRWSGDDCCDWCCR
;
A
#
# COMPACT_ATOMS: atom_id res chain seq x y z
N MET A 1 -2.37 -18.83 23.63
CA MET A 1 -1.77 -18.69 22.28
C MET A 1 -1.87 -17.23 21.90
N ALA A 2 -0.76 -16.53 21.70
CA ALA A 2 -0.81 -15.15 21.23
C ALA A 2 -1.27 -15.17 19.78
N VAL A 3 -2.35 -14.46 19.47
CA VAL A 3 -2.83 -14.32 18.09
C VAL A 3 -1.84 -13.41 17.37
N ASN A 4 -1.16 -13.92 16.34
CA ASN A 4 -0.24 -13.10 15.56
C ASN A 4 -1.05 -12.10 14.72
N LYS A 5 -0.79 -10.81 14.90
CA LYS A 5 -1.54 -9.72 14.24
C LYS A 5 -0.75 -9.20 13.05
N ASP A 6 -0.73 -9.98 11.97
CA ASP A 6 0.13 -9.75 10.82
C ASP A 6 -0.44 -8.76 9.79
N HIS A 7 -1.74 -8.49 9.84
CA HIS A 7 -2.43 -7.63 8.87
C HIS A 7 -2.72 -6.26 9.47
N CYS A 8 -1.92 -5.25 9.13
CA CYS A 8 -2.11 -3.89 9.65
C CYS A 8 -2.72 -2.95 8.62
N VAL A 9 -3.49 -2.00 9.14
CA VAL A 9 -4.27 -1.02 8.39
C VAL A 9 -3.72 0.37 8.67
N LEU A 10 -3.43 1.11 7.59
CA LEU A 10 -2.95 2.48 7.66
C LEU A 10 -3.89 3.39 6.87
N LEU A 11 -4.25 4.51 7.48
CA LEU A 11 -4.84 5.65 6.78
C LEU A 11 -3.73 6.59 6.32
N ILE A 12 -3.87 7.09 5.10
CA ILE A 12 -2.91 8.01 4.51
C ILE A 12 -3.64 9.14 3.76
N ASP A 13 -3.24 10.36 4.07
CA ASP A 13 -3.72 11.56 3.38
C ASP A 13 -2.89 11.81 2.11
N PRO A 14 -3.44 12.45 1.07
CA PRO A 14 -2.62 12.88 -0.05
C PRO A 14 -1.53 13.86 0.41
N VAL A 15 -0.41 13.87 -0.32
CA VAL A 15 0.66 14.85 -0.07
C VAL A 15 0.09 16.25 -0.30
N LYS A 16 0.19 17.13 0.71
CA LYS A 16 -0.24 18.53 0.58
C LYS A 16 0.77 19.34 -0.20
N GLU A 17 0.31 20.46 -0.75
CA GLU A 17 1.20 21.41 -1.42
C GLU A 17 2.30 21.88 -0.47
N GLY A 18 3.55 21.78 -0.92
CA GLY A 18 4.73 22.11 -0.12
C GLY A 18 5.22 21.02 0.84
N GLU A 19 4.50 19.90 0.99
CA GLU A 19 4.93 18.78 1.82
C GLU A 19 5.70 17.71 1.02
N HIS A 20 6.64 17.04 1.68
CA HIS A 20 7.44 15.96 1.08
C HIS A 20 6.91 14.56 1.40
N SER A 21 6.00 14.42 2.37
CA SER A 21 5.43 13.16 2.82
C SER A 21 3.94 13.34 3.17
N SER A 22 3.16 12.28 3.01
CA SER A 22 1.80 12.21 3.50
C SER A 22 1.76 12.13 5.03
N THR A 23 0.65 12.57 5.61
CA THR A 23 0.27 12.21 6.98
C THR A 23 -0.24 10.77 6.98
N VAL A 24 0.26 9.96 7.91
CA VAL A 24 -0.09 8.53 8.04
C VAL A 24 -0.57 8.26 9.46
N LYS A 25 -1.65 7.49 9.59
CA LYS A 25 -2.18 7.01 10.87
C LYS A 25 -2.37 5.50 10.81
N GLU A 26 -1.70 4.77 11.69
CA GLU A 26 -1.98 3.34 11.88
C GLU A 26 -3.29 3.18 12.66
N ILE A 27 -4.24 2.43 12.10
CA ILE A 27 -5.52 2.13 12.75
C ILE A 27 -5.39 0.95 13.69
N GLY A 28 -4.63 -0.06 13.26
CA GLY A 28 -4.34 -1.24 14.06
C GLY A 28 -3.93 -2.43 13.20
N CYS A 29 -3.61 -3.52 13.90
CA CYS A 29 -3.26 -4.80 13.30
C CYS A 29 -4.24 -5.88 13.74
N TYR A 30 -4.56 -6.78 12.80
CA TYR A 30 -5.62 -7.75 12.89
C TYR A 30 -5.08 -9.16 12.63
N ALA A 31 -5.83 -10.15 13.12
CA ALA A 31 -5.45 -11.55 13.01
C ALA A 31 -5.69 -12.08 11.60
N THR A 32 -6.75 -11.60 10.94
CA THR A 32 -7.11 -12.01 9.60
C THR A 32 -7.09 -10.84 8.62
N PHE A 33 -6.90 -11.16 7.34
CA PHE A 33 -6.94 -10.17 6.28
C PHE A 33 -8.33 -9.57 6.10
N ALA A 34 -9.39 -10.39 6.21
CA ALA A 34 -10.77 -9.93 6.11
C ALA A 34 -11.11 -8.88 7.20
N GLU A 35 -10.69 -9.10 8.45
CA GLU A 35 -10.84 -8.12 9.54
C GLU A 35 -10.12 -6.81 9.22
N ALA A 36 -8.89 -6.88 8.68
CA ALA A 36 -8.13 -5.69 8.31
C ALA A 36 -8.82 -4.89 7.20
N ILE A 37 -9.36 -5.56 6.17
CA ILE A 37 -10.10 -4.88 5.08
C ILE A 37 -11.40 -4.28 5.61
N ALA A 38 -12.15 -5.00 6.45
CA ALA A 38 -13.35 -4.46 7.07
C ALA A 38 -13.02 -3.19 7.90
N ALA A 39 -11.97 -3.23 8.71
CA ALA A 39 -11.56 -2.06 9.49
C ALA A 39 -11.08 -0.87 8.63
N GLY A 40 -10.30 -1.13 7.58
CA GLY A 40 -9.80 -0.09 6.68
C GLY A 40 -10.89 0.57 5.83
N THR A 41 -11.95 -0.17 5.52
CA THR A 41 -13.12 0.32 4.78
C THR A 41 -14.24 0.84 5.68
N ASP A 42 -14.00 0.95 6.99
CA ASP A 42 -15.01 1.35 7.98
C ASP A 42 -16.26 0.46 7.97
N GLY A 43 -16.07 -0.83 7.71
CA GLY A 43 -17.12 -1.85 7.63
C GLY A 43 -17.85 -1.92 6.29
N ALA A 44 -17.52 -1.06 5.32
CA ALA A 44 -18.20 -1.03 4.02
C ALA A 44 -17.92 -2.28 3.17
N VAL A 45 -16.76 -2.93 3.34
CA VAL A 45 -16.40 -4.15 2.64
C VAL A 45 -16.22 -5.28 3.64
N ILE A 46 -17.09 -6.28 3.56
CA ILE A 46 -17.00 -7.50 4.35
C ILE A 46 -16.59 -8.64 3.41
N LEU A 47 -15.36 -9.09 3.56
CA LEU A 47 -14.84 -10.27 2.85
C LEU A 47 -15.17 -11.55 3.62
N PRO A 48 -15.28 -12.71 2.94
CA PRO A 48 -15.35 -13.98 3.64
C PRO A 48 -14.09 -14.21 4.49
N GLU A 49 -14.20 -14.93 5.60
CA GLU A 49 -13.05 -15.21 6.50
C GLU A 49 -11.89 -15.93 5.79
N SER A 50 -12.21 -16.71 4.74
CA SER A 50 -11.23 -17.39 3.90
C SER A 50 -10.55 -16.47 2.88
N ALA A 51 -10.91 -15.18 2.82
CA ALA A 51 -10.29 -14.25 1.90
C ALA A 51 -8.82 -14.06 2.23
N THR A 52 -7.99 -14.20 1.19
CA THR A 52 -6.55 -14.05 1.32
C THR A 52 -6.08 -12.75 0.67
N PRO A 53 -4.95 -12.20 1.12
CA PRO A 53 -4.34 -11.04 0.49
C PRO A 53 -3.98 -11.22 -0.99
N GLU A 54 -3.81 -12.46 -1.45
CA GLU A 54 -3.48 -12.79 -2.84
C GLU A 54 -4.72 -12.73 -3.75
N THR A 55 -5.87 -13.16 -3.24
CA THR A 55 -7.11 -13.32 -4.02
C THR A 55 -7.91 -12.02 -4.18
N ILE A 56 -7.57 -10.95 -3.45
CA ILE A 56 -8.32 -9.69 -3.50
C ILE A 56 -8.20 -9.00 -4.86
N THR A 57 -9.30 -8.41 -5.31
CA THR A 57 -9.42 -7.67 -6.57
C THR A 57 -9.93 -6.25 -6.34
N GLU A 58 -9.80 -5.39 -7.36
CA GLU A 58 -10.38 -4.03 -7.33
C GLU A 58 -11.89 -4.05 -7.13
N ALA A 59 -12.59 -5.03 -7.71
CA ALA A 59 -14.05 -5.14 -7.60
C ALA A 59 -14.50 -5.39 -6.16
N ASP A 60 -13.70 -6.12 -5.37
CA ASP A 60 -14.02 -6.44 -3.98
C ASP A 60 -13.97 -5.20 -3.07
N VAL A 61 -13.12 -4.22 -3.41
CA VAL A 61 -12.87 -3.02 -2.58
C VAL A 61 -13.41 -1.72 -3.17
N ALA A 62 -13.91 -1.75 -4.41
CA ALA A 62 -14.51 -0.61 -5.09
C ALA A 62 -15.66 0.10 -4.34
N PRO A 63 -16.56 -0.58 -3.59
CA PRO A 63 -17.69 0.09 -2.95
C PRO A 63 -17.33 0.84 -1.65
N ALA A 64 -16.09 0.77 -1.18
CA ALA A 64 -15.68 1.40 0.06
C ALA A 64 -15.59 2.94 -0.04
N ALA A 65 -16.06 3.62 1.01
CA ALA A 65 -15.86 5.07 1.16
C ALA A 65 -14.37 5.41 1.29
N ARG A 66 -13.64 4.64 2.12
CA ARG A 66 -12.17 4.65 2.14
C ARG A 66 -11.63 3.67 1.13
N ARG A 67 -10.85 4.18 0.19
CA ARG A 67 -10.27 3.45 -0.92
C ARG A 67 -9.00 2.74 -0.48
N LEU A 68 -8.93 1.44 -0.71
CA LEU A 68 -7.66 0.71 -0.66
C LEU A 68 -6.80 1.22 -1.82
N ILE A 69 -5.62 1.78 -1.53
CA ILE A 69 -4.70 2.31 -2.55
C ILE A 69 -3.50 1.40 -2.77
N GLY A 70 -3.18 0.54 -1.80
CA GLY A 70 -2.09 -0.41 -1.92
C GLY A 70 -2.04 -1.43 -0.80
N ILE A 71 -1.40 -2.57 -1.08
CA ILE A 71 -1.02 -3.57 -0.09
C ILE A 71 0.45 -3.90 -0.27
N ASP A 72 1.20 -3.84 0.82
CA ASP A 72 2.58 -4.33 0.88
C ASP A 72 2.64 -5.64 1.67
N TYR A 73 3.49 -6.55 1.21
CA TYR A 73 3.55 -7.93 1.66
C TYR A 73 5.00 -8.30 2.00
N ASP A 74 5.21 -9.07 3.06
CA ASP A 74 6.55 -9.60 3.40
C ASP A 74 6.87 -10.96 2.75
N GLY A 75 5.88 -11.58 2.09
CA GLY A 75 6.05 -12.75 1.24
C GLY A 75 6.10 -12.41 -0.26
N ARG A 76 6.52 -13.40 -1.06
CA ARG A 76 6.46 -13.35 -2.53
C ARG A 76 5.03 -13.62 -2.99
N SER A 77 4.70 -13.17 -4.20
CA SER A 77 3.41 -13.42 -4.83
C SER A 77 2.22 -13.04 -3.94
N TYR A 78 2.34 -11.93 -3.22
CA TYR A 78 1.23 -11.34 -2.44
C TYR A 78 0.80 -12.19 -1.23
N THR A 79 1.77 -12.88 -0.62
CA THR A 79 1.57 -13.72 0.57
C THR A 79 2.19 -13.10 1.82
N GLY A 80 1.88 -13.64 3.00
CA GLY A 80 2.49 -13.25 4.27
C GLY A 80 1.77 -12.11 4.99
N ALA A 81 2.50 -11.44 5.89
CA ALA A 81 2.01 -10.30 6.66
C ALA A 81 1.79 -9.09 5.76
N THR A 82 0.79 -8.28 6.06
CA THR A 82 0.36 -7.19 5.17
C THR A 82 0.37 -5.82 5.84
N ARG A 83 0.60 -4.80 5.01
CA ARG A 83 0.29 -3.40 5.30
C ARG A 83 -0.67 -2.91 4.23
N SER A 84 -1.93 -2.74 4.61
CA SER A 84 -2.99 -2.26 3.75
C SER A 84 -3.14 -0.75 3.93
N TRP A 85 -2.94 -0.01 2.84
CA TRP A 85 -2.97 1.45 2.80
C TRP A 85 -4.31 1.92 2.27
N PHE A 86 -5.02 2.70 3.07
CA PHE A 86 -6.32 3.26 2.78
C PHE A 86 -6.27 4.79 2.77
N ALA A 87 -7.01 5.39 1.87
CA ALA A 87 -7.17 6.84 1.80
C ALA A 87 -8.66 7.16 1.59
N ASP A 88 -9.09 8.39 1.88
CA ASP A 88 -10.46 8.81 1.61
C ASP A 88 -10.78 8.82 0.09
N ASP A 89 -9.73 8.87 -0.73
CA ASP A 89 -9.81 8.85 -2.19
C ASP A 89 -8.66 8.05 -2.80
N GLY A 90 -8.85 7.61 -4.06
CA GLY A 90 -7.79 6.97 -4.85
C GLY A 90 -6.78 7.95 -5.47
N CYS A 91 -5.79 7.40 -6.16
CA CYS A 91 -4.84 8.20 -6.92
C CYS A 91 -5.49 8.91 -8.12
N SER A 92 -4.94 10.07 -8.47
CA SER A 92 -5.24 10.79 -9.71
C SER A 92 -4.06 11.67 -10.11
N ASP A 93 -4.14 12.37 -11.24
CA ASP A 93 -3.11 13.30 -11.73
C ASP A 93 -2.75 14.40 -10.72
N ARG A 94 -3.65 14.68 -9.76
CA ARG A 94 -3.45 15.69 -8.71
C ARG A 94 -3.29 15.10 -7.31
N ARG A 95 -3.38 13.77 -7.16
CA ARG A 95 -3.35 13.08 -5.87
C ARG A 95 -2.31 11.98 -5.90
N THR A 96 -1.23 12.23 -5.17
CA THR A 96 -0.16 11.27 -4.92
C THR A 96 0.01 11.07 -3.42
N PHE A 97 0.46 9.89 -3.04
CA PHE A 97 0.65 9.49 -1.66
C PHE A 97 2.10 9.07 -1.45
N ARG A 98 2.68 9.45 -0.31
CA ARG A 98 4.08 9.17 0.02
C ARG A 98 4.20 8.82 1.49
N ALA A 99 4.79 7.68 1.81
CA ALA A 99 4.96 7.27 3.20
C ALA A 99 6.32 6.62 3.44
N ASN A 100 6.84 6.80 4.64
CA ASN A 100 7.85 5.92 5.19
C ASN A 100 7.19 4.62 5.65
N MET A 101 7.92 3.51 5.58
CA MET A 101 7.43 2.26 6.13
C MET A 101 7.32 2.38 7.66
N PRO A 102 6.25 1.87 8.29
CA PRO A 102 6.16 1.80 9.74
C PRO A 102 7.34 0.99 10.29
N ALA A 103 7.84 1.35 11.48
CA ALA A 103 8.99 0.66 12.08
C ALA A 103 8.80 -0.87 12.18
N SER A 104 7.55 -1.33 12.40
CA SER A 104 7.20 -2.76 12.46
C SER A 104 7.32 -3.51 11.13
N PHE A 105 7.44 -2.79 10.01
CA PHE A 105 7.48 -3.32 8.64
C PHE A 105 8.61 -2.74 7.77
N ASN A 106 9.43 -1.84 8.33
CA ASN A 106 10.61 -1.32 7.66
C ASN A 106 11.54 -2.48 7.30
N ASN A 107 12.09 -2.48 6.08
CA ASN A 107 12.97 -3.55 5.59
C ASN A 107 12.32 -4.95 5.56
N ARG A 108 10.99 -5.05 5.40
CA ARG A 108 10.29 -6.35 5.27
C ARG A 108 9.55 -6.55 3.94
N LEU A 109 9.41 -5.51 3.12
CA LEU A 109 8.66 -5.60 1.88
C LEU A 109 9.34 -6.56 0.89
N THR A 110 8.56 -7.49 0.36
CA THR A 110 8.97 -8.51 -0.63
C THR A 110 8.12 -8.43 -1.90
N SER A 111 6.83 -8.16 -1.77
CA SER A 111 5.93 -7.94 -2.91
C SER A 111 4.91 -6.84 -2.61
N THR A 112 4.24 -6.31 -3.64
CA THR A 112 3.32 -5.17 -3.47
C THR A 112 2.27 -5.10 -4.59
N ARG A 113 1.10 -4.55 -4.24
CA ARG A 113 0.00 -4.28 -5.17
C ARG A 113 -0.55 -2.88 -4.93
N ALA A 114 -1.10 -2.29 -5.98
CA ALA A 114 -1.77 -1.00 -5.92
C ALA A 114 -3.19 -1.11 -6.45
N PHE A 115 -4.04 -0.22 -5.96
CA PHE A 115 -5.49 -0.23 -6.16
C PHE A 115 -6.03 1.20 -6.34
N SER A 116 -7.33 1.34 -6.61
CA SER A 116 -8.03 2.64 -6.64
C SER A 116 -7.34 3.70 -7.50
N GLY A 117 -7.02 3.34 -8.75
CA GLY A 117 -6.45 4.26 -9.73
C GLY A 117 -4.95 4.54 -9.54
N CYS A 118 -4.30 3.97 -8.53
CA CYS A 118 -2.86 4.06 -8.37
C CYS A 118 -2.15 3.15 -9.37
N ARG A 119 -1.73 3.72 -10.49
CA ARG A 119 -1.05 2.97 -11.56
C ARG A 119 0.43 2.77 -11.30
N ARG A 120 1.01 3.58 -10.40
CA ARG A 120 2.38 3.44 -9.91
C ARG A 120 2.39 3.19 -8.42
N ASN A 121 3.31 2.31 -8.02
CA ASN A 121 3.54 1.91 -6.65
C ASN A 121 5.04 1.65 -6.44
N ASP A 122 5.76 2.76 -6.33
CA ASP A 122 7.21 2.77 -6.27
C ASP A 122 7.69 2.47 -4.85
N SER A 123 8.74 1.66 -4.75
CA SER A 123 9.37 1.25 -3.48
C SER A 123 10.81 1.74 -3.43
N PHE A 124 11.22 2.29 -2.30
CA PHE A 124 12.50 2.97 -2.12
C PHE A 124 13.25 2.42 -0.92
N SER A 125 14.56 2.28 -1.07
CA SER A 125 15.43 1.77 0.01
C SER A 125 15.65 2.78 1.14
N GLY A 126 15.63 4.08 0.83
CA GLY A 126 15.76 5.16 1.82
C GLY A 126 14.42 5.69 2.30
N PHE A 127 14.44 6.42 3.41
CA PHE A 127 13.29 7.22 3.86
C PHE A 127 13.01 8.40 2.91
N PHE A 128 11.80 8.93 2.94
CA PHE A 128 11.37 10.08 2.13
C PHE A 128 11.60 9.92 0.62
N GLN A 129 11.35 8.71 0.11
CA GLN A 129 11.46 8.33 -1.30
C GLN A 129 12.87 8.56 -1.89
N THR A 130 13.91 8.31 -1.08
CA THR A 130 15.31 8.42 -1.48
C THR A 130 15.98 7.06 -1.72
N GLY A 131 17.19 7.08 -2.29
CA GLY A 131 18.00 5.87 -2.50
C GLY A 131 17.62 5.07 -3.74
N PHE A 132 17.94 3.77 -3.74
CA PHE A 132 17.57 2.85 -4.81
C PHE A 132 16.05 2.68 -4.89
N VAL A 133 15.52 2.69 -6.10
CA VAL A 133 14.08 2.62 -6.39
C VAL A 133 13.73 1.44 -7.28
N VAL A 134 12.64 0.77 -6.95
CA VAL A 134 11.93 -0.17 -7.83
C VAL A 134 10.58 0.44 -8.15
N ARG A 135 10.32 0.62 -9.45
CA ARG A 135 9.02 1.10 -9.96
C ARG A 135 8.11 -0.10 -10.24
N SER A 136 6.89 -0.06 -9.73
CA SER A 136 5.87 -1.09 -9.95
C SER A 136 4.69 -0.51 -10.72
N PHE A 137 4.20 -1.24 -11.72
CA PHE A 137 3.15 -0.79 -12.63
C PHE A 137 1.99 -1.80 -12.71
N PRO A 138 0.95 -1.68 -11.87
CA PRO A 138 0.97 -1.20 -10.48
C PRO A 138 1.42 -2.29 -9.49
N ASN A 139 1.47 -3.54 -9.94
CA ASN A 139 1.69 -4.72 -9.11
C ASN A 139 3.07 -5.30 -9.34
N ARG A 140 3.62 -5.96 -8.32
CA ARG A 140 4.91 -6.62 -8.40
C ARG A 140 4.98 -7.77 -7.41
N ALA A 141 4.87 -9.00 -7.93
CA ALA A 141 4.91 -10.25 -7.15
C ALA A 141 6.27 -10.50 -6.48
N TYR A 142 7.32 -9.81 -6.91
CA TYR A 142 8.61 -9.78 -6.23
C TYR A 142 9.34 -8.48 -6.54
N ILE A 143 9.72 -7.72 -5.51
CA ILE A 143 10.35 -6.41 -5.72
C ILE A 143 11.77 -6.48 -6.30
N GLY A 144 12.39 -7.66 -6.28
CA GLY A 144 13.71 -7.91 -6.83
C GLY A 144 14.79 -7.95 -5.75
N ASP A 145 15.89 -8.65 -6.04
CA ASP A 145 16.91 -9.01 -5.05
C ASP A 145 17.55 -7.80 -4.36
N ARG A 146 17.67 -6.69 -5.07
CA ARG A 146 18.30 -5.47 -4.55
C ARG A 146 17.44 -4.71 -3.55
N LEU A 147 16.12 -4.84 -3.59
CA LEU A 147 15.21 -4.11 -2.70
C LEU A 147 14.46 -5.01 -1.72
N ASN A 148 14.47 -6.32 -1.97
CA ASN A 148 13.86 -7.32 -1.09
C ASN A 148 14.33 -7.15 0.36
N ASN A 149 13.38 -6.99 1.29
CA ASN A 149 13.67 -6.71 2.71
C ASN A 149 14.56 -5.48 2.94
N GLN A 150 14.46 -4.46 2.07
CA GLN A 150 15.23 -3.22 2.19
C GLN A 150 14.37 -1.96 1.94
N THR A 151 13.07 -2.10 1.72
CA THR A 151 12.20 -0.94 1.48
C THR A 151 11.97 -0.16 2.78
N SER A 152 12.25 1.14 2.74
CA SER A 152 12.02 2.07 3.84
C SER A 152 11.00 3.17 3.52
N SER A 153 10.62 3.35 2.25
CA SER A 153 9.52 4.25 1.89
C SER A 153 8.86 3.90 0.55
N LYS A 154 7.68 4.46 0.34
CA LYS A 154 6.75 4.14 -0.75
C LYS A 154 6.17 5.39 -1.39
N ARG A 155 5.79 5.28 -2.66
CA ARG A 155 5.00 6.30 -3.37
C ARG A 155 3.93 5.64 -4.23
N TRP A 156 2.70 6.15 -4.12
CA TRP A 156 1.59 5.80 -5.00
C TRP A 156 1.17 7.01 -5.82
N SER A 157 1.00 6.83 -7.13
CA SER A 157 0.52 7.88 -8.03
C SER A 157 -0.34 7.30 -9.17
N GLY A 158 -1.15 8.17 -9.76
CA GLY A 158 -1.98 7.86 -10.92
C GLY A 158 -1.15 7.80 -12.21
N ASP A 159 -1.81 7.97 -13.36
CA ASP A 159 -1.09 8.35 -14.56
C ASP A 159 -0.56 9.77 -14.36
N ASP A 160 0.75 9.92 -14.28
CA ASP A 160 1.34 11.22 -14.51
C ASP A 160 1.21 11.49 -16.01
N CYS A 161 0.13 12.14 -16.45
CA CYS A 161 0.06 12.72 -17.79
C CYS A 161 1.23 13.71 -18.02
N CYS A 162 1.90 14.14 -16.93
CA CYS A 162 3.10 14.98 -16.95
C CYS A 162 4.45 14.23 -17.12
N ASP A 163 4.57 12.93 -16.81
CA ASP A 163 5.88 12.22 -16.98
C ASP A 163 6.19 11.94 -18.47
N TRP A 164 5.17 11.88 -19.34
CA TRP A 164 5.33 11.73 -20.80
C TRP A 164 5.24 13.04 -21.59
N CYS A 165 4.72 14.13 -21.01
CA CYS A 165 4.67 15.45 -21.66
C CYS A 165 5.83 16.38 -21.28
N CYS A 166 6.78 15.95 -20.43
CA CYS A 166 8.01 16.67 -20.12
C CYS A 166 9.26 16.09 -20.82
N ARG A 167 9.13 15.69 -22.10
CA ARG A 167 10.26 15.49 -23.00
C ARG A 167 10.11 16.32 -24.27
#